data_AF-A0A5J4REI0-F1
#
_entry.id   AF-A0A5J4REI0-F1
#
_cell.length_a   1.000
_cell.length_b   1.000
_cell.length_c   1.000
_cell.angle_alpha   90.00
_cell.angle_beta   90.00
_cell.angle_gamma   90.00
#
_symmetry.space_group_name_H-M   'P 1'
#
loop_
_entity.id
_entity.type
_entity.pdbx_description
1 polymer ?
#
loop_
_entity_poly.entity_id
_entity_poly.type
_entity_poly.pdbx_seq_one_letter_code
_entity_poly.pdbx_strand_id
1 'polypeptide(L)'
;MGFAFGIRRYWYIENKLHYTKDVTMREDKTSTKDKKAATNLTLFRDIAFNILKTKHKSIKYATELFANTNLKELFEAYAELNSPAKRGG
;
A
#
# COMPACT_ATOMS: atom_id res chain seq x y z
N MET A 1 -7.44 -11.63 -31.87
CA MET A 1 -6.32 -11.80 -30.91
C MET A 1 -6.42 -10.96 -29.61
N GLY A 2 -7.58 -10.38 -29.25
CA GLY A 2 -7.65 -9.41 -28.13
C GLY A 2 -7.87 -9.99 -26.73
N PHE A 3 -8.67 -11.06 -26.60
CA PHE A 3 -9.15 -11.53 -25.28
C PHE A 3 -8.06 -12.19 -24.41
N ALA A 4 -7.31 -13.14 -24.97
CA ALA A 4 -6.23 -13.82 -24.25
C ALA A 4 -5.10 -12.87 -23.84
N PHE A 5 -4.81 -11.85 -24.66
CA PHE A 5 -3.82 -10.82 -24.32
C PHE A 5 -4.29 -9.93 -23.16
N GLY A 6 -5.57 -9.55 -23.15
CA GLY A 6 -6.19 -8.81 -22.06
C GLY A 6 -6.11 -9.56 -20.73
N ILE A 7 -6.46 -10.84 -20.72
CA ILE A 7 -6.36 -11.70 -19.51
C ILE A 7 -4.92 -11.76 -19.00
N ARG A 8 -3.93 -12.01 -19.89
CA ARG A 8 -2.52 -12.08 -19.49
C ARG A 8 -2.01 -10.77 -18.91
N ARG A 9 -2.41 -9.64 -19.49
CA ARG A 9 -2.01 -8.31 -19.02
C ARG A 9 -2.66 -7.95 -17.69
N TYR A 10 -3.92 -8.33 -17.48
CA TYR A 10 -4.61 -8.16 -16.19
C TYR A 10 -3.88 -8.92 -15.07
N TRP A 11 -3.64 -10.24 -15.27
CA TRP A 11 -2.91 -11.06 -14.29
C TRP A 11 -1.48 -10.57 -14.05
N TYR A 12 -0.81 -10.03 -15.06
CA TYR A 12 0.53 -9.46 -14.88
C TYR A 12 0.54 -8.25 -13.95
N ILE A 13 -0.48 -7.40 -14.02
CA ILE A 13 -0.63 -6.23 -13.14
C ILE A 13 -1.00 -6.69 -11.73
N GLU A 14 -1.98 -7.60 -11.62
CA GLU A 14 -2.46 -8.14 -10.35
C GLU A 14 -1.35 -8.87 -9.59
N ASN A 15 -0.56 -9.71 -10.26
CA ASN A 15 0.56 -10.44 -9.64
C ASN A 15 1.63 -9.50 -9.08
N LYS A 16 1.90 -8.35 -9.72
CA LYS A 16 2.86 -7.36 -9.19
C LYS A 16 2.34 -6.70 -7.92
N LEU A 17 1.04 -6.41 -7.87
CA LEU A 17 0.40 -5.84 -6.69
C LEU A 17 0.41 -6.84 -5.53
N HIS A 18 -0.05 -8.08 -5.79
CA HIS A 18 -0.12 -9.15 -4.80
C HIS A 18 1.24 -9.50 -4.22
N TYR A 19 2.28 -9.70 -5.04
CA TYR A 19 3.62 -9.99 -4.53
C TYR A 19 4.11 -8.92 -3.53
N THR A 20 3.80 -7.65 -3.78
CA THR A 20 4.19 -6.55 -2.89
C THR A 20 3.44 -6.62 -1.55
N LYS A 21 2.14 -6.93 -1.58
CA LYS A 21 1.32 -7.07 -0.36
C LYS A 21 1.65 -8.34 0.42
N ASP A 22 1.63 -9.47 -0.26
CA ASP A 22 1.75 -10.80 0.32
C ASP A 22 3.16 -11.03 0.89
N VAL A 23 4.20 -10.71 0.11
CA VAL A 23 5.60 -10.99 0.48
C VAL A 23 6.24 -9.80 1.18
N THR A 24 6.18 -8.61 0.57
CA THR A 24 6.96 -7.46 1.06
C THR A 24 6.29 -6.79 2.27
N MET A 25 4.96 -6.66 2.28
CA MET A 25 4.20 -6.23 3.48
C MET A 25 3.86 -7.38 4.42
N ARG A 26 4.31 -8.60 4.08
CA ARG A 26 4.20 -9.82 4.89
C ARG A 26 2.75 -10.17 5.26
N GLU A 27 1.80 -9.82 4.40
CA GLU A 27 0.37 -10.06 4.65
C GLU A 27 0.08 -11.53 4.93
N ASP A 28 0.64 -12.45 4.13
CA ASP A 28 0.55 -13.91 4.31
C ASP A 28 1.11 -14.40 5.66
N LYS A 29 2.11 -13.70 6.20
CA LYS A 29 2.73 -14.05 7.48
C LYS A 29 1.99 -13.43 8.67
N THR A 30 1.13 -12.44 8.45
CA THR A 30 0.28 -11.87 9.49
C THR A 30 -1.03 -12.62 9.61
N SER A 31 -1.17 -13.45 10.65
CA SER A 31 -2.43 -14.11 10.98
C SER A 31 -3.19 -13.30 12.03
N THR A 32 -4.07 -12.39 11.60
CA THR A 32 -5.00 -11.68 12.48
C THR A 32 -6.29 -12.49 12.65
N LYS A 33 -6.52 -13.03 13.85
CA LYS A 33 -7.71 -13.88 14.14
C LYS A 33 -9.02 -13.08 14.18
N ASP A 34 -8.95 -11.79 14.46
CA ASP A 34 -10.09 -10.87 14.44
C ASP A 34 -10.29 -10.29 13.04
N LYS A 35 -11.47 -10.54 12.46
CA LYS A 35 -11.81 -10.09 11.10
C LYS A 35 -11.86 -8.57 10.98
N LYS A 36 -12.34 -7.84 11.99
CA LYS A 36 -12.40 -6.37 11.97
C LYS A 36 -11.00 -5.79 12.02
N ALA A 37 -10.14 -6.34 12.87
CA ALA A 37 -8.74 -5.93 12.95
C ALA A 37 -7.99 -6.21 11.64
N ALA A 38 -8.24 -7.35 10.99
CA ALA A 38 -7.67 -7.68 9.69
C ALA A 38 -8.08 -6.68 8.60
N THR A 39 -9.38 -6.34 8.52
CA THR A 39 -9.89 -5.35 7.56
C THR A 39 -9.29 -3.97 7.81
N ASN A 40 -9.23 -3.53 9.06
CA ASN A 40 -8.65 -2.23 9.41
C ASN A 40 -7.17 -2.17 9.03
N LEU A 41 -6.41 -3.24 9.29
CA LEU A 41 -4.99 -3.34 8.94
C LEU A 41 -4.77 -3.28 7.42
N THR A 42 -5.63 -3.97 6.66
CA THR A 42 -5.62 -3.94 5.19
C THR A 42 -5.85 -2.51 4.67
N LEU A 43 -6.84 -1.81 5.22
CA LEU A 43 -7.13 -0.42 4.87
C LEU A 43 -5.95 0.52 5.18
N PHE A 44 -5.31 0.35 6.34
CA PHE A 44 -4.13 1.14 6.69
C PHE A 44 -2.94 0.88 5.76
N ARG A 45 -2.70 -0.38 5.38
CA ARG A 45 -1.68 -0.76 4.37
C ARG A 45 -1.94 -0.06 3.05
N ASP A 46 -3.18 -0.09 2.56
CA ASP A 46 -3.56 0.54 1.30
C ASP A 46 -3.39 2.07 1.32
N ILE A 47 -3.80 2.73 2.42
CA ILE A 47 -3.64 4.17 2.59
C ILE A 47 -2.15 4.53 2.63
N ALA A 48 -1.35 3.84 3.45
CA ALA A 48 0.08 4.09 3.57
C ALA A 48 0.80 3.85 2.24
N PHE A 49 0.48 2.76 1.54
CA PHE A 49 1.05 2.45 0.24
C PHE A 49 0.75 3.54 -0.79
N ASN A 50 -0.50 4.02 -0.86
CA ASN A 50 -0.89 5.07 -1.78
C ASN A 50 -0.21 6.41 -1.47
N ILE A 51 -0.08 6.77 -0.19
CA ILE A 51 0.66 7.95 0.25
C ILE A 51 2.13 7.87 -0.16
N LEU A 52 2.77 6.74 0.10
CA LEU A 52 4.19 6.55 -0.20
C LEU A 52 4.47 6.48 -1.70
N LYS A 53 3.58 5.87 -2.47
CA LYS A 53 3.62 5.91 -3.93
C LYS A 53 3.47 7.34 -4.49
N THR A 54 2.74 8.21 -3.80
CA THR A 54 2.57 9.61 -4.20
C THR A 54 3.80 10.45 -3.86
N LYS A 55 4.45 10.19 -2.71
CA LYS A 55 5.67 10.90 -2.29
C LYS A 55 6.97 10.35 -2.91
N HIS A 56 7.02 9.07 -3.30
CA HIS A 56 8.24 8.40 -3.76
C HIS A 56 8.07 7.72 -5.12
N LYS A 57 9.11 7.81 -5.97
CA LYS A 57 9.10 7.21 -7.31
C LYS A 57 9.25 5.68 -7.33
N SER A 58 9.58 5.05 -6.20
CA SER A 58 9.91 3.62 -6.13
C SER A 58 9.05 2.87 -5.11
N ILE A 59 8.36 1.83 -5.61
CA ILE A 59 7.59 0.87 -4.80
C ILE A 59 8.47 0.23 -3.71
N LYS A 60 9.75 -0.02 -4.02
CA LYS A 60 10.72 -0.58 -3.06
C LYS A 60 10.88 0.31 -1.82
N TYR A 61 11.09 1.60 -2.03
CA TYR A 61 11.30 2.57 -0.95
C TYR A 61 10.05 2.75 -0.09
N ALA A 62 8.87 2.82 -0.73
CA ALA A 62 7.58 2.83 -0.03
C ALA A 62 7.41 1.61 0.88
N THR A 63 7.85 0.44 0.43
CA THR A 63 7.66 -0.79 1.20
C THR A 63 8.70 -0.95 2.31
N GLU A 64 9.95 -0.57 2.08
CA GLU A 64 10.98 -0.49 3.13
C GLU A 64 10.62 0.50 4.22
N LEU A 65 10.07 1.67 3.85
CA LEU A 65 9.57 2.61 4.83
C LEU A 65 8.45 1.94 5.62
N PHE A 66 7.37 1.46 4.98
CA PHE A 66 6.24 0.83 5.68
C PHE A 66 6.63 -0.29 6.64
N ALA A 67 7.61 -1.13 6.27
CA ALA A 67 8.10 -2.20 7.14
C ALA A 67 8.87 -1.71 8.37
N ASN A 68 9.46 -0.51 8.31
CA ASN A 68 10.28 0.09 9.36
C ASN A 68 9.60 1.29 10.06
N THR A 69 8.47 1.77 9.55
CA THR A 69 7.75 2.94 10.06
C THR A 69 6.92 2.52 11.28
N ASN A 70 7.08 3.21 12.41
CA ASN A 70 6.11 3.12 13.50
C ASN A 70 4.86 3.90 13.11
N LEU A 71 3.67 3.40 13.48
CA LEU A 71 2.34 4.01 13.29
C LEU A 71 2.31 5.54 13.43
N LYS A 72 3.11 6.10 14.35
CA LYS A 72 3.26 7.54 14.57
C LYS A 72 3.70 8.33 13.33
N GLU A 73 4.69 7.84 12.59
CA GLU A 73 5.23 8.52 11.41
C GLU A 73 4.25 8.46 10.21
N LEU A 74 3.45 7.38 10.11
CA LEU A 74 2.36 7.31 9.12
C LEU A 74 1.27 8.34 9.41
N PHE A 75 0.92 8.51 10.69
CA PHE A 75 -0.04 9.54 11.12
C PHE A 75 0.47 10.96 10.83
N GLU A 76 1.77 11.22 11.06
CA GLU A 76 2.40 12.50 10.75
C GLU A 76 2.41 12.78 9.23
N ALA A 77 2.74 11.77 8.40
CA ALA A 77 2.72 11.90 6.94
C ALA A 77 1.29 12.16 6.38
N TYR A 78 0.27 11.52 6.97
CA TYR A 78 -1.13 11.78 6.64
C TYR A 78 -1.57 13.19 7.05
N ALA A 79 -1.19 13.63 8.25
CA ALA A 79 -1.49 14.97 8.74
C ALA A 79 -0.84 16.06 7.87
N GLU A 80 0.39 15.84 7.41
CA GLU A 80 1.11 16.77 6.54
C GLU A 80 0.47 16.90 5.15
N LEU A 81 0.01 15.79 4.56
CA LEU A 81 -0.70 15.79 3.28
C LEU A 81 -2.07 16.48 3.35
N ASN A 82 -2.73 16.38 4.50
CA ASN A 82 -4.06 16.95 4.73
C ASN A 82 -4.03 18.32 5.42
N SER A 83 -2.84 18.87 5.67
CA SER A 83 -2.67 20.19 6.25
C SER A 83 -3.26 21.25 5.32
N PRO A 84 -4.05 22.21 5.84
CA PRO A 84 -4.75 23.21 5.04
C PRO A 84 -3.82 24.04 4.14
N ALA A 85 -2.52 24.11 4.45
CA ALA A 85 -1.51 24.80 3.65
C ALA A 85 -1.22 24.16 2.27
N LYS A 86 -1.57 22.88 2.05
CA LYS A 86 -1.38 22.18 0.75
C LYS A 86 -2.69 21.92 -0.01
N ARG A 87 -3.83 22.36 0.52
CA ARG A 87 -5.17 22.16 -0.08
C ARG A 87 -5.63 23.37 -0.91
N GLY A 88 -4.68 24.18 -1.39
CA GLY A 88 -4.91 25.33 -2.28
C GLY A 88 -3.94 25.28 -3.46
N GLY A 89 -4.44 24.85 -4.61
CA GLY A 89 -3.73 24.71 -5.88
C GLY A 89 -4.62 24.03 -6.90
#